data_AF-A0A816UXZ8-F1
#
_entry.id   AF-A0A816UXZ8-F1
#
_cell.length_a   1.000
_cell.length_b   1.000
_cell.length_c   1.000
_cell.angle_alpha   90.00
_cell.angle_beta   90.00
_cell.angle_gamma   90.00
#
_symmetry.space_group_name_H-M   'P 1'
#
loop_
_entity.id
_entity.type
_entity.pdbx_description
1 polymer ?
#
loop_
_entity_poly.entity_id
_entity_poly.type
_entity_poly.pdbx_seq_one_letter_code
_entity_poly.pdbx_strand_id
1 'polypeptide(L)'
;MNGTQFVLLIVLLLQAHSSLKLIFHSAALQAMKAQWTRFPENWKGVDPCGSNWVGISCYNNKIVSISLGNLNVEGKLRESISTL
;
A
#
# COMPACT_ATOMS: atom_id res chain seq x y z
N MET A 1 32.41 20.57 10.12
CA MET A 1 31.44 19.47 9.99
C MET A 1 31.99 18.27 10.75
N ASN A 2 31.45 18.02 11.93
CA ASN A 2 31.91 17.02 12.90
C ASN A 2 31.27 15.65 12.64
N GLY A 3 31.98 14.56 12.97
CA GLY A 3 31.53 13.19 12.69
C GLY A 3 30.18 12.83 13.29
N THR A 4 29.80 13.47 14.41
CA THR A 4 28.46 13.33 15.02
C THR A 4 27.35 13.81 14.11
N GLN A 5 27.57 14.85 13.31
CA GLN A 5 26.61 15.38 12.35
C GLN A 5 26.38 14.41 11.18
N PHE A 6 27.43 13.75 10.70
CA PHE A 6 27.31 12.72 9.66
C PHE A 6 26.59 11.47 10.17
N VAL A 7 26.88 11.03 11.39
CA VAL A 7 26.18 9.89 12.02
C VAL A 7 24.69 10.22 12.21
N LEU A 8 24.36 11.42 12.69
CA LEU A 8 22.96 11.88 12.80
C LEU A 8 22.25 11.88 11.44
N LEU A 9 22.90 12.36 10.37
CA LEU A 9 22.33 12.34 9.01
C LEU A 9 22.12 10.91 8.50
N ILE A 10 23.09 10.01 8.67
CA ILE A 10 22.97 8.61 8.29
C ILE A 10 21.84 7.92 9.07
N VAL A 11 21.76 8.17 10.38
CA VAL A 11 20.70 7.62 11.22
C VAL A 11 19.35 8.16 10.78
N LEU A 12 19.20 9.47 10.49
CA LEU A 12 17.97 10.09 9.95
C LEU A 12 17.52 9.48 8.61
N LEU A 13 18.46 9.13 7.74
CA LEU A 13 18.18 8.39 6.51
C LEU A 13 17.77 6.94 6.78
N LEU A 14 18.38 6.28 7.78
CA LEU A 14 18.07 4.90 8.16
C LEU A 14 16.67 4.73 8.80
N GLN A 15 16.16 5.74 9.50
CA GLN A 15 14.80 5.72 10.07
C GLN A 15 13.68 6.10 9.09
N ALA A 16 14.04 6.59 7.89
CA ALA A 16 13.10 6.69 6.77
C ALA A 16 12.67 5.31 6.21
N HIS A 17 13.36 4.23 6.58
CA HIS A 17 13.03 2.87 6.13
C HIS A 17 11.75 2.30 6.76
N SER A 18 11.27 2.85 7.87
CA SER A 18 10.02 2.42 8.50
C SER A 18 8.80 2.82 7.63
N SER A 19 8.88 3.96 6.94
CA SER A 19 7.87 4.42 5.99
C SER A 19 8.03 3.78 4.60
N LEU A 20 9.27 3.50 4.19
CA LEU A 20 9.58 2.88 2.89
C LEU A 20 9.10 1.44 2.77
N LYS A 21 9.08 0.67 3.87
CA LYS A 21 8.50 -0.68 3.91
C LYS A 21 6.98 -0.70 3.82
N LEU A 22 6.29 0.34 4.30
CA LEU A 22 4.83 0.45 4.22
C LEU A 22 4.35 0.64 2.77
N ILE A 23 5.15 1.32 1.95
CA ILE A 23 4.87 1.57 0.52
C ILE A 23 4.82 0.27 -0.31
N PHE A 24 5.46 -0.81 0.13
CA PHE A 24 5.58 -2.05 -0.66
C PHE A 24 4.53 -3.14 -0.35
N HIS A 25 3.88 -3.10 0.82
CA HIS A 25 2.92 -4.16 1.22
C HIS A 25 1.65 -4.23 0.34
N SER A 26 1.38 -3.20 -0.48
CA SER A 26 0.20 -3.15 -1.35
C SER A 26 0.47 -3.52 -2.81
N ALA A 27 1.69 -3.95 -3.16
CA ALA A 27 2.10 -4.20 -4.55
C ALA A 27 1.16 -5.16 -5.29
N ALA A 28 0.70 -6.21 -4.60
CA ALA A 28 -0.30 -7.16 -5.11
C ALA A 28 -1.63 -6.48 -5.49
N LEU A 29 -2.12 -5.59 -4.62
CA LEU A 29 -3.37 -4.85 -4.82
C LEU A 29 -3.23 -3.82 -5.94
N GLN A 30 -2.06 -3.18 -6.05
CA GLN A 30 -1.75 -2.26 -7.14
C GLN A 30 -1.68 -2.99 -8.49
N ALA A 31 -1.03 -4.14 -8.54
CA ALA A 31 -0.96 -4.99 -9.73
C ALA A 31 -2.34 -5.49 -10.16
N MET A 32 -3.20 -5.84 -9.19
CA MET A 32 -4.60 -6.20 -9.44
C MET A 32 -5.38 -5.01 -10.01
N LYS A 33 -5.32 -3.84 -9.34
CA LYS A 33 -6.00 -2.62 -9.76
C LYS A 33 -5.61 -2.17 -11.16
N ALA A 34 -4.34 -2.32 -11.55
CA ALA A 34 -3.84 -1.96 -12.88
C ALA A 34 -4.53 -2.72 -14.04
N GLN A 35 -5.26 -3.80 -13.74
CA GLN A 35 -5.94 -4.64 -14.73
C GLN A 35 -7.46 -4.41 -14.75
N TRP A 36 -7.95 -3.53 -13.88
CA TRP A 36 -9.37 -3.25 -13.74
C TRP A 36 -9.75 -2.02 -14.57
N THR A 37 -10.83 -2.16 -15.34
CA THR A 37 -11.43 -1.09 -16.13
C THR A 37 -12.31 -0.19 -15.27
N ARG A 38 -12.84 -0.73 -14.16
CA ARG A 38 -13.59 0.03 -13.15
C ARG A 38 -13.18 -0.38 -11.74
N PHE A 39 -12.99 0.61 -10.88
CA PHE A 39 -12.69 0.48 -9.47
C PHE A 39 -13.20 1.71 -8.72
N PRO A 40 -13.36 1.65 -7.38
CA PRO A 40 -13.85 2.78 -6.60
C PRO A 40 -12.98 4.02 -6.78
N GLU A 41 -13.61 5.19 -6.92
CA GLU A 41 -12.88 6.45 -7.08
C GLU A 41 -11.95 6.74 -5.90
N ASN A 42 -12.26 6.25 -4.71
CA ASN A 42 -11.44 6.47 -3.52
C ASN A 42 -10.17 5.61 -3.47
N TRP A 43 -10.00 4.65 -4.38
CA TRP A 43 -8.74 3.91 -4.52
C TRP A 43 -7.69 4.82 -5.16
N LYS A 44 -7.18 5.81 -4.42
CA LYS A 44 -6.13 6.75 -4.86
C LYS A 44 -4.86 6.54 -4.05
N GLY A 45 -3.71 6.84 -4.67
CA GLY A 45 -2.40 6.69 -4.02
C GLY A 45 -1.88 5.24 -3.98
N VAL A 46 -0.78 5.05 -3.25
CA VAL A 46 -0.06 3.76 -3.18
C VAL A 46 -0.38 2.94 -1.93
N ASP A 47 -0.92 3.58 -0.88
CA ASP A 47 -1.18 2.98 0.43
C ASP A 47 -2.70 2.83 0.69
N PRO A 48 -3.27 1.61 0.55
CA PRO A 48 -4.68 1.36 0.79
C PRO A 48 -5.12 1.60 2.24
N CYS A 49 -4.24 1.35 3.21
CA CYS A 49 -4.55 1.51 4.63
C CYS A 49 -4.51 2.99 5.02
N GLY A 50 -3.43 3.70 4.68
CA GLY A 50 -3.30 5.12 4.98
C GLY A 50 -4.28 6.00 4.20
N SER A 51 -4.63 5.60 2.97
CA SER A 51 -5.60 6.32 2.13
C SER A 51 -7.05 5.85 2.32
N ASN A 52 -7.29 4.90 3.23
CA ASN A 52 -8.61 4.37 3.58
C ASN A 52 -9.44 3.92 2.36
N TRP A 53 -8.87 3.03 1.54
CA TRP A 53 -9.57 2.48 0.37
C TRP A 53 -10.87 1.78 0.76
N VAL A 54 -11.97 2.07 0.06
CA VAL A 54 -13.27 1.46 0.38
C VAL A 54 -13.19 -0.04 0.13
N GLY A 55 -13.78 -0.82 1.04
CA GLY A 55 -13.73 -2.28 1.00
C GLY A 55 -12.40 -2.88 1.45
N ILE A 56 -11.39 -2.08 1.80
CA ILE A 56 -10.13 -2.57 2.38
C ILE A 56 -10.16 -2.38 3.89
N SER A 57 -9.92 -3.44 4.65
CA SER A 57 -9.75 -3.35 6.10
C SER A 57 -8.32 -3.66 6.48
N CYS A 58 -7.78 -2.87 7.41
CA CYS A 58 -6.42 -3.04 7.89
C CYS A 58 -6.38 -3.22 9.41
N TYR A 59 -5.46 -4.07 9.87
CA TYR A 59 -5.09 -4.20 11.27
C TYR A 59 -3.59 -3.96 11.42
N ASN A 60 -3.21 -2.98 12.24
CA ASN A 60 -1.82 -2.59 12.44
C ASN A 60 -1.06 -2.36 11.10
N ASN A 61 -1.68 -1.60 10.20
CA ASN A 61 -1.19 -1.28 8.86
C ASN A 61 -0.98 -2.48 7.90
N LYS A 62 -1.56 -3.65 8.21
CA LYS A 62 -1.61 -4.81 7.32
C LYS A 62 -3.02 -5.01 6.79
N ILE A 63 -3.15 -5.28 5.50
CA ILE A 63 -4.44 -5.61 4.88
C ILE A 63 -4.89 -6.95 5.45
N VAL A 64 -6.09 -7.00 6.02
CA VAL A 64 -6.68 -8.23 6.60
C VAL A 64 -7.99 -8.62 5.95
N SER A 65 -8.61 -7.73 5.17
CA SER A 65 -9.82 -8.04 4.43
C SER A 65 -9.96 -7.15 3.19
N ILE A 66 -10.53 -7.75 2.14
CA ILE A 66 -10.87 -7.10 0.87
C ILE A 66 -12.31 -7.49 0.53
N SER A 67 -13.17 -6.50 0.46
CA SER A 67 -14.60 -6.64 0.12
C SER A 67 -14.90 -5.87 -1.14
N LEU A 68 -15.21 -6.59 -2.23
CA LEU A 68 -15.46 -6.02 -3.55
C LEU A 68 -16.95 -5.95 -3.92
N GLY A 69 -17.82 -6.52 -3.08
CA GLY A 69 -19.26 -6.54 -3.29
C GLY A 69 -19.84 -5.14 -3.39
N ASN A 70 -20.76 -4.93 -4.33
CA ASN A 70 -21.42 -3.64 -4.58
C ASN A 70 -20.49 -2.45 -4.90
N LEU A 71 -19.21 -2.69 -5.20
CA LEU A 71 -18.25 -1.63 -5.54
C LEU A 71 -18.13 -1.33 -7.04
N ASN A 72 -18.97 -1.97 -7.87
CA ASN A 72 -18.97 -1.82 -9.34
C ASN A 72 -17.57 -2.01 -9.95
N VAL A 73 -16.82 -2.98 -9.42
CA VAL A 73 -15.49 -3.34 -9.93
C VAL A 73 -15.63 -4.17 -11.20
N GLU A 74 -14.75 -3.92 -12.16
CA GLU A 74 -14.75 -4.63 -13.45
C GLU A 74 -13.31 -4.92 -13.87
N GLY A 75 -13.02 -6.19 -14.16
CA GLY A 75 -11.68 -6.63 -14.53
C GLY A 75 -11.41 -8.08 -14.15
N LYS A 76 -10.17 -8.52 -14.36
CA LYS A 76 -9.73 -9.87 -13.98
C LYS A 76 -9.08 -9.85 -12.60
N LEU A 77 -9.42 -10.84 -11.78
CA LEU A 77 -8.65 -11.16 -10.57
C LEU A 77 -7.35 -11.86 -11.00
N ARG A 78 -6.20 -11.40 -10.50
CA ARG A 78 -4.89 -12.01 -10.76
C ARG A 78 -4.38 -12.79 -9.56
N GLU A 79 -3.52 -13.76 -9.81
CA GLU A 79 -2.82 -14.55 -8.80
C GLU A 79 -1.93 -13.72 -7.88
N SER A 80 -1.55 -12.49 -8.27
CA SER A 80 -0.82 -11.57 -7.40
C SER A 80 -1.55 -11.30 -6.09
N ILE A 81 -2.88 -11.47 -6.04
CA ILE A 81 -3.64 -11.38 -4.78
C ILE A 81 -3.16 -12.38 -3.71
N SER A 82 -2.60 -13.52 -4.11
CA SER A 82 -2.07 -14.55 -3.22
C SER A 82 -0.82 -14.14 -2.46
N THR A 83 -0.21 -12.98 -2.80
CA THR A 83 1.01 -12.48 -2.17
C THR A 83 0.77 -11.29 -1.24
N LEU A 84 -0.50 -11.02 -0.88
CA LEU A 84 -0.87 -10.00 0.10
C LEU A 84 -0.50 -10.39 1.54
#